data_AF-A0A352AM62-F1
#
_entry.id   AF-A0A352AM62-F1
#
_cell.length_a   1.000
_cell.length_b   1.000
_cell.length_c   1.000
_cell.angle_alpha   90.00
_cell.angle_beta   90.00
_cell.angle_gamma   90.00
#
_symmetry.space_group_name_H-M   'P 1'
#
loop_
_entity.id
_entity.type
_entity.pdbx_description
1 polymer ?
#
loop_
_entity_poly.entity_id
_entity_poly.type
_entity_poly.pdbx_seq_one_letter_code
_entity_poly.pdbx_strand_id
1 'polypeptide(L)'
;MTQPAARQGDLVTTNCTHQVKGQPPGAPPPAPVVAPLPHAFTATLDQNISTKVKIGGKFVALKGSKGQAKAHPPLPPPGTAPLGYVNPPNNEVEIIQGSTSVNIEGKPVARIGDPVKTCSEMPPPHGVVSPGPGAPAKVFIGG
;
A
#
# COMPACT_ATOMS: atom_id res chain seq x y z
N MET A 1 18.48 1.26 -13.04
CA MET A 1 18.86 -0.08 -12.56
C MET A 1 17.81 -1.09 -13.01
N THR A 2 18.21 -2.31 -13.36
CA THR A 2 17.27 -3.38 -13.69
C THR A 2 16.72 -3.99 -12.39
N GLN A 3 15.41 -4.14 -12.29
CA GLN A 3 14.76 -4.75 -11.12
C GLN A 3 13.77 -5.84 -11.56
N PRO A 4 13.52 -6.87 -10.76
CA PRO A 4 12.53 -7.90 -11.10
C PRO A 4 11.17 -7.29 -11.41
N ALA A 5 10.50 -7.82 -12.44
CA ALA A 5 9.12 -7.42 -12.76
C ALA A 5 8.20 -7.71 -11.56
N ALA A 6 7.38 -6.74 -11.17
CA ALA A 6 6.29 -6.94 -10.23
C ALA A 6 5.13 -7.66 -10.93
N ARG A 7 4.41 -8.49 -10.19
CA ARG A 7 3.40 -9.40 -10.71
C ARG A 7 2.26 -9.59 -9.72
N GLN A 8 1.17 -10.18 -10.20
CA GLN A 8 0.07 -10.64 -9.35
C GLN A 8 0.59 -11.48 -8.18
N GLY A 9 0.08 -11.20 -6.99
CA GLY A 9 0.48 -11.87 -5.76
C GLY A 9 1.72 -11.29 -5.10
N ASP A 10 2.41 -10.33 -5.71
CA ASP A 10 3.43 -9.53 -5.02
C ASP A 10 2.77 -8.64 -3.95
N LEU A 11 3.56 -8.20 -2.97
CA LEU A 11 3.06 -7.57 -1.77
C LEU A 11 3.40 -6.10 -1.72
N VAL A 12 2.63 -5.38 -0.91
CA VAL A 12 3.03 -4.10 -0.32
C VAL A 12 2.99 -4.29 1.18
N THR A 13 4.14 -4.14 1.84
CA THR A 13 4.25 -4.15 3.30
C THR A 13 4.87 -2.83 3.73
N THR A 14 4.09 -2.02 4.42
CA THR A 14 4.51 -0.69 4.91
C THR A 14 3.68 -0.27 6.12
N ASN A 15 3.81 0.97 6.55
CA ASN A 15 2.89 1.62 7.47
C ASN A 15 2.10 2.71 6.73
N CYS A 16 0.80 2.81 7.00
CA CYS A 16 0.02 4.00 6.71
C CYS A 16 -0.10 4.87 7.97
N THR A 17 -0.46 6.14 7.80
CA THR A 17 -0.74 7.06 8.90
C THR A 17 -2.17 7.56 8.80
N HIS A 18 -2.91 7.50 9.90
CA HIS A 18 -4.28 7.98 10.00
C HIS A 18 -4.49 8.82 11.26
N GLN A 19 -5.32 9.86 11.15
CA GLN A 19 -5.80 10.66 12.28
C GLN A 19 -6.83 9.86 13.08
N VAL A 20 -6.53 9.62 14.35
CA VAL A 20 -7.40 8.87 15.27
C VAL A 20 -7.83 9.79 16.41
N LYS A 21 -9.13 9.74 16.72
CA LYS A 21 -9.73 10.40 17.89
C LYS A 21 -9.62 9.50 19.11
N GLY A 22 -9.14 10.06 20.21
CA GLY A 22 -9.05 9.39 21.51
C GLY A 22 -9.77 10.19 22.60
N GLN A 23 -10.37 9.49 23.56
CA GLN A 23 -10.95 10.09 24.75
C GLN A 23 -10.05 9.86 25.98
N PRO A 24 -9.47 10.91 26.57
CA PRO A 24 -8.73 10.75 27.82
C PRO A 24 -9.66 10.45 29.01
N PRO A 25 -9.19 9.75 30.06
CA PRO A 25 -9.95 9.53 31.28
C PRO A 25 -10.10 10.82 32.10
N GLY A 26 -11.22 10.98 32.82
CA GLY A 26 -11.47 12.11 33.73
C GLY A 26 -12.95 12.48 33.85
N ALA A 27 -13.32 13.22 34.91
CA ALA A 27 -14.68 13.73 35.13
C ALA A 27 -14.66 15.26 35.38
N PRO A 28 -15.55 16.04 34.73
CA PRO A 28 -16.24 15.74 33.46
C PRO A 28 -15.23 15.38 32.36
N PRO A 29 -15.59 14.57 31.35
CA PRO A 29 -14.60 14.07 30.41
C PRO A 29 -13.91 15.24 29.68
N PRO A 30 -12.56 15.21 29.57
CA PRO A 30 -11.83 16.20 28.81
C PRO A 30 -12.20 16.13 27.33
N ALA A 31 -11.85 17.17 26.58
CA ALA A 31 -12.08 17.20 25.14
C ALA A 31 -11.32 16.04 24.43
N PRO A 32 -11.91 15.43 23.39
CA PRO A 32 -11.22 14.43 22.59
C PRO A 32 -9.93 14.97 21.99
N VAL A 33 -8.89 14.14 22.01
CA VAL A 33 -7.62 14.43 21.34
C VAL A 33 -7.58 13.77 19.97
N VAL A 34 -6.85 14.38 19.04
CA VAL A 34 -6.62 13.84 17.70
C VAL A 34 -5.13 13.73 17.49
N ALA A 35 -4.66 12.57 17.05
CA ALA A 35 -3.26 12.36 16.73
C ALA A 35 -3.09 11.52 15.45
N PRO A 36 -2.05 11.81 14.63
CA PRO A 36 -1.64 10.92 13.55
C PRO A 36 -0.98 9.68 14.16
N LEU A 37 -1.53 8.51 13.85
CA LEU A 37 -1.01 7.24 14.34
C LEU A 37 -0.63 6.32 13.18
N PRO A 38 0.50 5.60 13.29
CA PRO A 38 0.90 4.62 12.29
C PRO A 38 0.12 3.32 12.45
N HIS A 39 -0.25 2.72 11.33
CA HIS A 39 -0.90 1.41 11.24
C HIS A 39 -0.15 0.52 10.26
N ALA A 40 0.05 -0.73 10.64
CA ALA A 40 0.64 -1.72 9.75
C ALA A 40 -0.27 -1.94 8.54
N PHE A 41 0.30 -1.85 7.34
CA PHE A 41 -0.39 -2.01 6.07
C PHE A 41 0.25 -3.16 5.28
N THR A 42 -0.54 -4.19 5.03
CA THR A 42 -0.13 -5.30 4.15
C THR A 42 -1.24 -5.60 3.17
N ALA A 43 -0.92 -5.48 1.88
CA ALA A 43 -1.83 -5.79 0.78
C ALA A 43 -1.15 -6.68 -0.26
N THR A 44 -1.96 -7.47 -0.95
CA THR A 44 -1.54 -8.24 -2.12
C THR A 44 -1.97 -7.50 -3.38
N LEU A 45 -1.08 -7.41 -4.37
CA LEU A 45 -1.40 -6.86 -5.68
C LEU A 45 -2.16 -7.91 -6.49
N ASP A 46 -3.43 -7.67 -6.76
CA ASP A 46 -4.31 -8.59 -7.50
C ASP A 46 -5.35 -7.88 -8.39
N GLN A 47 -5.41 -6.55 -8.35
CA GLN A 47 -6.35 -5.73 -9.10
C GLN A 47 -5.64 -4.85 -10.13
N ASN A 48 -6.33 -4.52 -11.23
CA ASN A 48 -5.79 -3.69 -12.32
C ASN A 48 -4.41 -4.16 -12.82
N ILE A 49 -4.21 -5.48 -12.86
CA ILE A 49 -3.00 -6.14 -13.37
C ILE A 49 -3.18 -6.40 -14.87
N SER A 50 -2.08 -6.63 -15.60
CA SER A 50 -2.12 -7.08 -17.00
C SER A 50 -3.13 -8.22 -17.20
N THR A 51 -3.88 -8.16 -18.30
CA THR A 51 -4.85 -9.19 -18.68
C THR A 51 -4.28 -10.18 -19.70
N LYS A 52 -3.14 -9.85 -20.32
CA LYS A 52 -2.57 -10.59 -21.45
C LYS A 52 -1.19 -11.16 -21.17
N VAL A 53 -0.36 -10.49 -20.38
CA VAL A 53 1.05 -10.85 -20.21
C VAL A 53 1.30 -11.44 -18.83
N LYS A 54 1.95 -12.60 -18.81
CA LYS A 54 2.42 -13.28 -17.61
C LYS A 54 3.93 -13.36 -17.59
N ILE A 55 4.52 -13.23 -16.40
CA ILE A 55 5.94 -13.50 -16.15
C ILE A 55 6.01 -14.56 -15.05
N GLY A 56 6.72 -15.67 -15.29
CA GLY A 56 6.80 -16.78 -14.34
C GLY A 56 5.42 -17.25 -13.85
N GLY A 57 4.47 -17.40 -14.78
CA GLY A 57 3.13 -17.93 -14.52
C GLY A 57 2.09 -16.95 -13.94
N LYS A 58 2.50 -15.75 -13.50
CA LYS A 58 1.62 -14.74 -12.89
C LYS A 58 1.48 -13.51 -13.79
N PHE A 59 0.30 -12.89 -13.83
CA PHE A 59 0.08 -11.68 -14.63
C PHE A 59 0.95 -10.52 -14.15
N VAL A 60 1.44 -9.69 -15.07
CA VAL A 60 2.40 -8.61 -14.77
C VAL A 60 1.69 -7.40 -14.15
N ALA A 61 2.23 -6.87 -13.05
CA ALA A 61 1.74 -5.63 -12.45
C ALA A 61 2.24 -4.42 -13.25
N LEU A 62 1.40 -3.41 -13.36
CA LEU A 62 1.62 -2.20 -14.15
C LEU A 62 1.44 -0.98 -13.24
N LYS A 63 1.86 0.20 -13.69
CA LYS A 63 1.42 1.46 -13.06
C LYS A 63 -0.12 1.48 -12.99
N GLY A 64 -0.65 1.77 -11.81
CA GLY A 64 -2.08 1.74 -11.52
C GLY A 64 -2.62 0.37 -11.11
N SER A 65 -1.78 -0.68 -11.02
CA SER A 65 -2.16 -1.93 -10.36
C SER A 65 -2.42 -1.68 -8.88
N LYS A 66 -3.40 -2.39 -8.35
CA LYS A 66 -3.98 -2.17 -7.03
C LYS A 66 -4.01 -3.43 -6.18
N GLY A 67 -4.25 -3.21 -4.90
CA GLY A 67 -4.52 -4.25 -3.91
C GLY A 67 -5.34 -3.69 -2.76
N GLN A 68 -5.84 -4.60 -1.92
CA GLN A 68 -6.57 -4.27 -0.70
C GLN A 68 -5.85 -4.84 0.51
N ALA A 69 -5.67 -4.02 1.53
CA ALA A 69 -5.20 -4.48 2.83
C ALA A 69 -6.35 -5.04 3.67
N LYS A 70 -6.01 -5.84 4.68
CA LYS A 70 -6.95 -6.13 5.77
C LYS A 70 -7.29 -4.83 6.50
N ALA A 71 -8.50 -4.76 7.06
CA ALA A 71 -8.87 -3.62 7.90
C ALA A 71 -7.89 -3.49 9.07
N HIS A 72 -7.25 -2.32 9.19
CA HIS A 72 -6.49 -1.95 10.39
C HIS A 72 -7.41 -1.13 11.31
N PRO A 73 -7.79 -1.64 12.50
CA PRO A 73 -8.64 -0.90 13.44
C PRO A 73 -7.89 0.28 14.07
N PRO A 74 -8.61 1.31 14.54
CA PRO A 74 -7.98 2.49 15.13
C PRO A 74 -7.28 2.11 16.44
N LEU A 75 -5.97 2.32 16.50
CA LEU A 75 -5.22 2.31 17.75
C LEU A 75 -5.48 3.65 18.44
N PRO A 76 -5.86 3.69 19.73
CA PRO A 76 -6.05 4.95 20.41
C PRO A 76 -4.73 5.70 20.60
N PRO A 77 -4.74 7.04 20.63
CA PRO A 77 -3.62 7.83 21.15
C PRO A 77 -3.23 7.37 22.57
N PRO A 78 -1.93 7.39 22.93
CA PRO A 78 -1.47 6.98 24.25
C PRO A 78 -2.26 7.67 25.38
N GLY A 79 -2.70 6.89 26.37
CA GLY A 79 -3.48 7.40 27.51
C GLY A 79 -4.96 7.69 27.22
N THR A 80 -5.50 7.22 26.09
CA THR A 80 -6.90 7.44 25.70
C THR A 80 -7.63 6.16 25.32
N ALA A 81 -8.96 6.17 25.38
CA ALA A 81 -9.81 5.15 24.77
C ALA A 81 -10.12 5.52 23.31
N PRO A 82 -10.21 4.54 22.37
CA PRO A 82 -10.42 4.85 20.96
C PRO A 82 -11.85 5.33 20.73
N LEU A 83 -12.01 6.47 20.07
CA LEU A 83 -13.30 6.93 19.55
C LEU A 83 -13.50 6.57 18.08
N GLY A 84 -12.39 6.37 17.35
CA GLY A 84 -12.40 5.99 15.94
C GLY A 84 -11.52 6.88 15.08
N TYR A 85 -11.59 6.66 13.77
CA TYR A 85 -10.88 7.49 12.79
C TYR A 85 -11.55 8.85 12.61
N VAL A 86 -10.77 9.86 12.25
CA VAL A 86 -11.32 11.10 11.68
C VAL A 86 -11.86 10.80 10.28
N ASN A 87 -11.05 10.16 9.44
CA ASN A 87 -11.43 9.67 8.13
C ASN A 87 -11.23 8.15 8.07
N PRO A 88 -12.30 7.35 7.85
CA PRO A 88 -12.17 5.90 7.73
C PRO A 88 -11.20 5.49 6.61
N PRO A 89 -10.26 4.56 6.86
CA PRO A 89 -9.34 4.09 5.83
C PRO A 89 -10.07 3.28 4.76
N ASN A 90 -9.77 3.55 3.49
CA ASN A 90 -10.29 2.76 2.36
C ASN A 90 -9.45 1.49 2.09
N ASN A 91 -8.34 1.29 2.80
CA ASN A 91 -7.44 0.13 2.73
C ASN A 91 -6.86 -0.18 1.34
N GLU A 92 -6.95 0.76 0.39
CA GLU A 92 -6.43 0.54 -0.96
C GLU A 92 -4.93 0.81 -1.02
N VAL A 93 -4.25 0.12 -1.94
CA VAL A 93 -2.93 0.49 -2.44
C VAL A 93 -2.93 0.57 -3.95
N GLU A 94 -2.12 1.46 -4.50
CA GLU A 94 -1.88 1.62 -5.93
C GLU A 94 -0.40 1.85 -6.23
N ILE A 95 0.11 1.19 -7.28
CA ILE A 95 1.45 1.45 -7.81
C ILE A 95 1.44 2.76 -8.59
N ILE A 96 2.24 3.74 -8.19
CA ILE A 96 2.22 5.10 -8.77
C ILE A 96 3.30 5.35 -9.80
N GLN A 97 4.30 4.46 -9.89
CA GLN A 97 5.39 4.54 -10.87
C GLN A 97 5.76 3.16 -11.40
N GLY A 98 6.28 3.13 -12.63
CA GLY A 98 6.79 1.92 -13.27
C GLY A 98 8.07 2.23 -14.06
N SER A 99 8.40 1.35 -15.01
CA SER A 99 9.45 1.58 -16.00
C SER A 99 9.15 2.79 -16.88
N THR A 100 10.20 3.52 -17.28
CA THR A 100 10.13 4.66 -18.20
C THR A 100 10.25 4.23 -19.67
N SER A 101 10.81 3.04 -19.93
CA SER A 101 11.01 2.52 -21.29
C SER A 101 10.19 1.28 -21.63
N VAL A 102 9.79 0.48 -20.63
CA VAL A 102 9.08 -0.78 -20.86
C VAL A 102 7.60 -0.63 -20.53
N ASN A 103 6.78 -0.77 -21.58
CA ASN A 103 5.33 -0.73 -21.46
C ASN A 103 4.72 -2.08 -21.83
N ILE A 104 3.69 -2.47 -21.08
CA ILE A 104 2.79 -3.59 -21.39
C ILE A 104 1.37 -3.04 -21.36
N GLU A 105 0.58 -3.37 -22.38
CA GLU A 105 -0.81 -2.89 -22.51
C GLU A 105 -0.92 -1.36 -22.44
N GLY A 106 0.09 -0.65 -22.99
CA GLY A 106 0.15 0.80 -22.99
C GLY A 106 0.47 1.45 -21.64
N LYS A 107 0.80 0.65 -20.60
CA LYS A 107 1.14 1.14 -19.27
C LYS A 107 2.59 0.77 -18.88
N PRO A 108 3.28 1.63 -18.12
CA PRO A 108 4.56 1.31 -17.50
C PRO A 108 4.53 -0.01 -16.74
N VAL A 109 5.48 -0.91 -17.02
CA VAL A 109 5.63 -2.16 -16.26
C VAL A 109 6.14 -1.83 -14.86
N ALA A 110 5.47 -2.34 -13.83
CA ALA A 110 5.93 -2.18 -12.46
C ALA A 110 7.04 -3.17 -12.12
N ARG A 111 7.89 -2.79 -11.17
CA ARG A 111 9.04 -3.53 -10.67
C ARG A 111 8.94 -3.66 -9.16
N ILE A 112 9.61 -4.68 -8.63
CA ILE A 112 9.95 -4.68 -7.21
C ILE A 112 10.72 -3.39 -6.91
N GLY A 113 10.37 -2.72 -5.82
CA GLY A 113 10.95 -1.42 -5.45
C GLY A 113 10.23 -0.20 -6.03
N ASP A 114 9.29 -0.36 -6.97
CA ASP A 114 8.54 0.80 -7.46
C ASP A 114 7.59 1.36 -6.38
N PRO A 115 7.47 2.69 -6.27
CA PRO A 115 6.71 3.34 -5.21
C PRO A 115 5.20 3.11 -5.32
N VAL A 116 4.56 3.11 -4.16
CA VAL A 116 3.11 2.94 -4.03
C VAL A 116 2.49 4.05 -3.19
N LYS A 117 1.19 4.26 -3.42
CA LYS A 117 0.31 5.08 -2.59
C LYS A 117 -0.69 4.15 -1.91
N THR A 118 -0.76 4.22 -0.59
CA THR A 118 -1.77 3.55 0.25
C THR A 118 -2.86 4.54 0.70
N CYS A 119 -3.78 4.08 1.56
CA CYS A 119 -4.77 4.89 2.25
C CYS A 119 -4.22 5.94 3.25
N SER A 120 -2.89 6.03 3.43
CA SER A 120 -2.27 7.00 4.35
C SER A 120 -2.69 8.45 4.03
N GLU A 121 -2.92 9.23 5.08
CA GLU A 121 -3.23 10.66 4.97
C GLU A 121 -1.97 11.54 4.83
N MET A 122 -0.78 10.94 4.91
CA MET A 122 0.49 11.58 4.58
C MET A 122 0.70 11.63 3.05
N PRO A 123 1.52 12.54 2.49
CA PRO A 123 1.84 12.51 1.06
C PRO A 123 2.62 11.24 0.64
N PRO A 124 2.37 10.70 -0.58
CA PRO A 124 3.12 9.57 -1.12
C PRO A 124 4.58 9.94 -1.51
N PRO A 125 5.48 8.95 -1.65
CA PRO A 125 5.24 7.51 -1.59
C PRO A 125 5.11 6.98 -0.16
N HIS A 126 4.25 5.97 0.05
CA HIS A 126 4.06 5.36 1.36
C HIS A 126 4.85 4.06 1.55
N GLY A 127 5.51 3.58 0.50
CA GLY A 127 6.25 2.32 0.50
C GLY A 127 6.60 1.92 -0.92
N VAL A 128 6.99 0.66 -1.07
CA VAL A 128 7.37 0.08 -2.36
C VAL A 128 6.75 -1.30 -2.55
N VAL A 129 6.66 -1.73 -3.81
CA VAL A 129 6.32 -3.11 -4.14
C VAL A 129 7.42 -4.04 -3.63
N SER A 130 7.03 -5.10 -2.94
CA SER A 130 7.91 -6.13 -2.38
C SER A 130 7.57 -7.50 -2.97
N PRO A 131 8.53 -8.44 -3.06
CA PRO A 131 8.25 -9.79 -3.56
C PRO A 131 7.18 -10.47 -2.70
N GLY A 132 6.19 -11.08 -3.34
CA GLY A 132 5.20 -11.90 -2.65
C GLY A 132 5.68 -13.30 -2.33
N PRO A 133 4.80 -14.18 -1.80
CA PRO A 133 5.14 -15.56 -1.52
C PRO A 133 5.68 -16.28 -2.77
N GLY A 134 6.87 -16.89 -2.60
CA GLY A 134 7.64 -17.51 -3.66
C GLY A 134 8.89 -16.71 -4.04
N ALA A 135 9.63 -17.19 -5.05
CA ALA A 135 10.78 -16.45 -5.56
C ALA A 135 10.31 -15.25 -6.41
N PRO A 136 11.05 -14.12 -6.38
CA PRO A 136 10.79 -12.98 -7.26
C PRO A 136 10.88 -13.39 -8.74
N ALA A 137 10.39 -12.51 -9.62
CA ALA A 137 10.50 -12.75 -11.05
C ALA A 137 11.97 -12.89 -11.46
N LYS A 138 12.27 -13.86 -12.34
CA LYS A 138 13.60 -13.97 -12.96
C LYS A 138 13.74 -13.06 -14.19
N VAL A 139 12.66 -12.37 -14.57
CA VAL A 139 12.66 -11.36 -15.63
C VAL A 139 12.86 -10.00 -15.00
N PHE A 140 13.91 -9.31 -15.41
CA PHE A 140 14.24 -7.97 -14.94
C PHE A 140 13.81 -6.94 -15.97
N ILE A 141 13.26 -5.83 -15.49
CA ILE A 141 12.74 -4.73 -16.29
C ILE A 141 13.67 -3.52 -16.15
N GLY A 142 13.97 -2.90 -17.28
CA GLY A 142 14.84 -1.75 -17.39
C GLY A 142 14.25 -0.45 -16.85
N GLY A 143 15.12 0.56 -16.85
CA GLY A 143 14.83 1.95 -16.48
C GLY A 143 13.68 2.50 -17.29
#